data_AF-A0A9Q4H5N0-F1
#
_entry.id   AF-A0A9Q4H5N0-F1
#
_cell.length_a   1.000
_cell.length_b   1.000
_cell.length_c   1.000
_cell.angle_alpha   90.00
_cell.angle_beta   90.00
_cell.angle_gamma   90.00
#
_symmetry.space_group_name_H-M   'P 1'
#
loop_
_entity.id
_entity.type
_entity.pdbx_description
1 polymer ?
#
loop_
_entity_poly.entity_id
_entity_poly.type
_entity_poly.pdbx_seq_one_letter_code
_entity_poly.pdbx_strand_id
1 'polypeptide(L)'
;MKTIKMIADELGVTKQTIVNNAKRLNISFEKENGINYINDNDYLKIIEKITKKERTTQNKESIKKELFDENTAKVEKYIYNNSNSSETLKTKVNELEKQIEIFKTRAKNDEKYIENLTKQLDQQNNNVNTLNKLLENQQILSLESNKKIQKLESQLEEERQLNSSFDTTRNNRQNINSQEATFTEEFQNINQQQKKSQPTENEINHKDVSEEKKNDSTKDDKASEEIESETVDRGEQTPKKGFWSRLFGN
;
A
#
# COMPACT_ATOMS: atom_id res chain seq x y z
N MET A 1 -30.87 19.64 -4.60
CA MET A 1 -30.78 20.72 -3.59
C MET A 1 -29.45 21.44 -3.75
N LYS A 2 -29.47 22.78 -3.82
CA LYS A 2 -28.25 23.60 -3.96
C LYS A 2 -28.13 24.58 -2.80
N THR A 3 -26.89 24.88 -2.39
CA THR A 3 -26.64 25.90 -1.36
C THR A 3 -26.76 27.30 -1.94
N ILE A 4 -27.10 28.28 -1.10
CA ILE A 4 -27.13 29.70 -1.51
C ILE A 4 -25.78 30.15 -2.11
N LYS A 5 -24.66 29.64 -1.58
CA LYS A 5 -23.32 29.96 -2.10
C LYS A 5 -23.16 29.45 -3.54
N MET A 6 -23.47 28.19 -3.79
CA MET A 6 -23.34 27.61 -5.13
C MET A 6 -24.20 28.34 -6.17
N ILE A 7 -25.42 28.71 -5.79
CA ILE A 7 -26.35 29.45 -6.66
C ILE A 7 -25.83 30.86 -6.97
N ALA A 8 -25.28 31.54 -5.96
CA ALA A 8 -24.70 32.87 -6.12
C ALA A 8 -23.49 32.83 -7.07
N ASP A 9 -22.61 31.85 -6.89
CA ASP A 9 -21.41 31.68 -7.71
C ASP A 9 -21.78 31.30 -9.17
N GLU A 10 -22.80 30.45 -9.38
CA GLU A 10 -23.30 30.04 -10.71
C GLU A 10 -23.94 31.20 -11.49
N LEU A 11 -24.65 32.09 -10.80
CA LEU A 11 -25.33 33.24 -11.39
C LEU A 11 -24.49 34.52 -11.42
N GLY A 12 -23.27 34.51 -10.87
CA GLY A 12 -22.43 35.70 -10.77
C GLY A 12 -23.03 36.82 -9.91
N VAL A 13 -23.88 36.49 -8.94
CA VAL A 13 -24.56 37.46 -8.07
C VAL A 13 -24.17 37.26 -6.61
N THR A 14 -24.42 38.27 -5.77
CA THR A 14 -24.16 38.13 -4.34
C THR A 14 -25.16 37.16 -3.68
N LYS A 15 -24.73 36.44 -2.63
CA LYS A 15 -25.61 35.58 -1.81
C LYS A 15 -26.87 36.32 -1.32
N GLN A 16 -26.72 37.61 -0.99
CA GLN A 16 -27.83 38.45 -0.58
C GLN A 16 -28.88 38.64 -1.67
N THR A 17 -28.46 38.70 -2.94
CA THR A 17 -29.37 38.81 -4.09
C THR A 17 -30.25 37.56 -4.21
N ILE A 18 -29.68 36.39 -3.97
CA ILE A 18 -30.43 35.12 -3.92
C ILE A 18 -31.44 35.14 -2.78
N VAL A 19 -31.01 35.53 -1.57
CA VAL A 19 -31.88 35.62 -0.38
C VAL A 19 -33.05 36.58 -0.60
N ASN A 20 -32.79 37.76 -1.18
CA ASN A 20 -33.83 38.77 -1.43
C ASN A 20 -34.85 38.30 -2.47
N ASN A 21 -34.41 37.61 -3.53
CA ASN A 21 -35.32 37.07 -4.54
C ASN A 21 -36.14 35.90 -4.00
N ALA A 22 -35.53 35.01 -3.23
CA ALA A 22 -36.24 33.92 -2.55
C ALA A 22 -37.33 34.45 -1.61
N LYS A 23 -37.02 35.46 -0.78
CA LYS A 23 -38.02 36.13 0.08
C LYS A 23 -39.18 36.72 -0.71
N ARG A 24 -38.90 37.36 -1.86
CA ARG A 24 -39.92 37.93 -2.76
C ARG A 24 -40.74 36.87 -3.49
N LEU A 25 -40.24 35.64 -3.61
CA LEU A 25 -40.92 34.51 -4.23
C LEU A 25 -41.56 33.58 -3.20
N ASN A 26 -41.51 33.94 -1.92
CA ASN A 26 -41.99 33.14 -0.79
C ASN A 26 -41.40 31.72 -0.76
N ILE A 27 -40.11 31.60 -1.12
CA ILE A 27 -39.35 30.34 -1.10
C ILE A 27 -38.71 30.18 0.27
N SER A 28 -38.96 29.03 0.92
CA SER A 28 -38.31 28.65 2.17
C SER A 28 -36.95 28.01 1.93
N PHE A 29 -36.07 28.12 2.91
CA PHE A 29 -34.77 27.45 2.93
C PHE A 29 -34.82 26.25 3.86
N GLU A 30 -34.27 25.12 3.42
CA GLU A 30 -34.02 23.98 4.29
C GLU A 30 -32.65 24.16 4.93
N LYS A 31 -32.58 24.05 6.27
CA LYS A 31 -31.35 24.28 7.02
C LYS A 31 -30.80 22.95 7.49
N GLU A 32 -29.64 22.59 6.96
CA GLU A 32 -28.92 21.38 7.35
C GLU A 32 -27.50 21.78 7.77
N ASN A 33 -27.05 21.36 8.95
CA ASN A 33 -25.71 21.65 9.49
C ASN A 33 -25.32 23.14 9.46
N GLY A 34 -26.28 24.04 9.67
CA GLY A 34 -26.04 25.49 9.65
C GLY A 34 -25.96 26.11 8.25
N ILE A 35 -26.14 25.31 7.20
CA ILE A 35 -26.11 25.73 5.80
C ILE A 35 -27.54 25.74 5.24
N ASN A 36 -27.88 26.78 4.48
CA ASN A 36 -29.19 26.94 3.85
C ASN A 36 -29.17 26.35 2.43
N TYR A 37 -30.14 25.49 2.16
CA TYR A 37 -30.36 24.81 0.89
C TYR A 37 -31.68 25.25 0.25
N ILE A 38 -31.69 25.22 -1.09
CA ILE A 38 -32.86 25.50 -1.92
C ILE A 38 -33.15 24.25 -2.77
N ASN A 39 -34.42 23.91 -2.88
CA ASN A 39 -34.90 22.84 -3.74
C ASN A 39 -34.74 23.20 -5.21
N ASP A 40 -34.49 22.20 -6.07
CA ASP A 40 -34.10 22.46 -7.45
C ASP A 40 -35.22 23.15 -8.26
N ASN A 41 -36.50 22.88 -7.93
CA ASN A 41 -37.65 23.57 -8.52
C ASN A 41 -37.70 25.08 -8.15
N ASP A 42 -37.37 25.40 -6.89
CA ASP A 42 -37.39 26.78 -6.41
C ASP A 42 -36.15 27.57 -6.86
N TYR A 43 -35.02 26.88 -7.05
CA TYR A 43 -33.84 27.42 -7.71
C TYR A 43 -34.16 27.94 -9.12
N LEU A 44 -34.89 27.17 -9.94
CA LEU A 44 -35.25 27.58 -11.31
C LEU A 44 -36.07 28.88 -11.34
N LYS A 45 -37.02 29.03 -10.41
CA LYS A 45 -37.84 30.26 -10.29
C LYS A 45 -36.98 31.49 -9.97
N ILE A 46 -35.93 31.32 -9.15
CA ILE A 46 -35.00 32.39 -8.79
C ILE A 46 -34.15 32.80 -10.00
N ILE A 47 -33.63 31.83 -10.76
CA ILE A 47 -32.85 32.09 -11.99
C ILE A 47 -33.69 32.88 -12.99
N GLU A 48 -34.93 32.42 -13.25
CA GLU A 48 -35.81 33.05 -14.24
C GLU A 48 -36.08 34.52 -13.89
N LYS A 49 -36.26 34.83 -12.60
CA LYS A 49 -36.48 36.19 -12.13
C LYS A 49 -35.24 37.08 -12.24
N ILE A 50 -34.06 36.55 -11.91
CA ILE A 50 -32.79 37.29 -11.97
C ILE A 50 -32.45 37.60 -13.44
N THR A 51 -32.51 36.60 -14.31
CA THR A 51 -32.19 36.73 -15.73
C THR A 51 -33.19 37.60 -16.50
N LYS A 52 -34.50 37.52 -16.20
CA LYS A 52 -35.51 38.42 -16.79
C LYS A 52 -35.27 39.88 -16.40
N LYS A 53 -34.89 40.15 -15.14
CA LYS A 53 -34.59 41.50 -14.66
C LYS A 53 -33.40 42.11 -15.39
N GLU A 54 -32.34 41.34 -15.58
CA GLU A 54 -31.12 41.76 -16.28
C GLU A 54 -31.40 42.16 -17.74
N ARG A 55 -32.25 41.39 -18.45
CA ARG A 55 -32.67 41.72 -19.82
C ARG A 55 -33.49 43.03 -19.89
N THR A 56 -34.38 43.27 -18.92
CA THR A 56 -35.16 44.53 -18.88
C THR A 56 -34.33 45.76 -18.52
N THR A 57 -33.26 45.63 -17.72
CA THR A 57 -32.37 46.76 -17.42
C THR A 57 -31.50 47.12 -18.61
N GLN A 58 -30.96 46.12 -19.33
CA GLN A 58 -30.16 46.36 -20.54
C GLN A 58 -30.97 47.00 -21.68
N ASN A 59 -32.22 46.56 -21.90
CA ASN A 59 -33.09 47.15 -22.94
C ASN A 59 -33.57 48.58 -22.61
N LYS A 60 -33.69 48.96 -21.33
CA LYS A 60 -34.10 50.33 -20.96
C LYS A 60 -32.96 51.34 -21.11
N GLU A 61 -31.72 50.89 -20.97
CA GLU A 61 -30.54 51.72 -21.09
C GLU A 61 -30.21 52.03 -22.57
N SER A 62 -30.56 51.12 -23.48
CA SER A 62 -30.39 51.28 -24.93
C SER A 62 -31.46 52.16 -25.62
N ILE A 63 -32.66 52.30 -25.05
CA ILE A 63 -33.77 53.02 -25.70
C ILE A 63 -33.64 54.56 -25.66
N LYS A 64 -32.78 55.13 -24.78
CA LYS A 64 -32.68 56.60 -24.63
C LYS A 64 -31.85 57.33 -25.71
N LYS A 65 -31.33 56.65 -26.75
CA LYS A 65 -30.34 57.25 -27.67
C LYS A 65 -30.72 57.40 -29.15
N GLU A 66 -31.89 56.98 -29.61
CA GLU A 66 -32.24 57.12 -31.03
C GLU A 66 -33.63 57.71 -31.22
N LEU A 67 -33.70 59.02 -31.42
CA LEU A 67 -34.75 59.67 -32.19
C LEU A 67 -34.02 60.57 -33.19
N PHE A 68 -33.89 60.15 -34.45
CA PHE A 68 -33.90 60.96 -35.68
C PHE A 68 -33.60 60.10 -36.93
N ASP A 69 -34.40 60.35 -37.96
CA ASP A 69 -34.26 60.07 -39.40
C ASP A 69 -34.44 58.64 -39.95
N GLU A 70 -35.70 58.38 -40.29
CA GLU A 70 -36.18 57.28 -41.12
C GLU A 70 -35.84 57.54 -42.61
N ASN A 71 -34.92 56.74 -43.16
CA ASN A 71 -35.13 55.92 -44.38
C ASN A 71 -33.84 55.56 -45.15
N THR A 72 -32.65 56.01 -44.71
CA THR A 72 -31.36 55.48 -45.20
C THR A 72 -30.68 54.54 -44.19
N ALA A 73 -31.09 54.60 -42.92
CA ALA A 73 -30.49 53.84 -41.80
C ALA A 73 -30.72 52.33 -41.82
N LYS A 74 -31.69 51.81 -42.61
CA LYS A 74 -32.00 50.37 -42.57
C LYS A 74 -30.87 49.51 -43.13
N VAL A 75 -30.08 49.97 -44.10
CA VAL A 75 -28.98 49.17 -44.67
C VAL A 75 -27.69 49.33 -43.86
N GLU A 76 -27.38 50.54 -43.38
CA GLU A 76 -26.19 50.78 -42.54
C GLU A 76 -26.32 50.17 -41.13
N LYS A 77 -27.53 50.07 -40.57
CA LYS A 77 -27.78 49.44 -39.25
C LYS A 77 -27.53 47.93 -39.26
N TYR A 78 -27.68 47.23 -40.39
CA TYR A 78 -27.31 45.81 -40.49
C TYR A 78 -25.78 45.61 -40.57
N ILE A 79 -25.05 46.54 -41.19
CA ILE A 79 -23.59 46.46 -41.32
C ILE A 79 -22.90 46.79 -39.98
N TYR A 80 -23.34 47.83 -39.28
CA TYR A 80 -22.77 48.23 -37.98
C TYR A 80 -23.06 47.21 -36.86
N ASN A 81 -24.24 46.60 -36.85
CA ASN A 81 -24.57 45.54 -35.89
C ASN A 81 -23.78 44.24 -36.16
N ASN A 82 -23.49 43.92 -37.42
CA ASN A 82 -22.68 42.75 -37.76
C ASN A 82 -21.18 42.96 -37.43
N SER A 83 -20.64 44.17 -37.64
CA SER A 83 -19.25 44.50 -37.32
C SER A 83 -18.94 44.43 -35.81
N ASN A 84 -19.83 44.97 -34.98
CA ASN A 84 -19.72 44.86 -33.51
C ASN A 84 -19.81 43.40 -33.03
N SER A 85 -20.59 42.57 -33.73
CA SER A 85 -20.66 41.13 -33.43
C SER A 85 -19.34 40.42 -33.74
N SER A 86 -18.66 40.78 -34.83
CA SER A 86 -17.36 40.19 -35.22
C SER A 86 -16.26 40.50 -34.21
N GLU A 87 -16.18 41.74 -33.73
CA GLU A 87 -15.19 42.15 -32.74
C GLU A 87 -15.47 41.50 -31.37
N THR A 88 -16.75 41.40 -30.98
CA THR A 88 -17.20 40.68 -29.77
C THR A 88 -16.93 39.16 -29.87
N LEU A 89 -17.05 38.57 -31.06
CA LEU A 89 -16.71 37.17 -31.28
C LEU A 89 -15.21 36.96 -31.18
N LYS A 90 -14.40 37.87 -31.74
CA LYS A 90 -12.94 37.81 -31.65
C LYS A 90 -12.44 37.89 -30.21
N THR A 91 -13.01 38.76 -29.37
CA THR A 91 -12.66 38.83 -27.95
C THR A 91 -13.05 37.56 -27.19
N LYS A 92 -14.22 36.98 -27.48
CA LYS A 92 -14.63 35.68 -26.91
C LYS A 92 -13.70 34.54 -27.32
N VAL A 93 -13.27 34.49 -28.58
CA VAL A 93 -12.30 33.49 -29.06
C VAL A 93 -10.99 33.61 -28.29
N ASN A 94 -10.45 34.82 -28.16
CA ASN A 94 -9.22 35.04 -27.39
C ASN A 94 -9.37 34.67 -25.90
N GLU A 95 -10.53 34.89 -25.29
CA GLU A 95 -10.81 34.48 -23.92
C GLU A 95 -10.87 32.95 -23.79
N LEU A 96 -11.54 32.27 -24.72
CA LEU A 96 -11.58 30.81 -24.78
C LEU A 96 -10.19 30.21 -24.98
N GLU A 97 -9.35 30.81 -25.82
CA GLU A 97 -7.95 30.38 -26.01
C GLU A 97 -7.16 30.46 -24.69
N LYS A 98 -7.30 31.54 -23.92
CA LYS A 98 -6.69 31.66 -22.59
C LYS A 98 -7.21 30.61 -21.62
N GLN A 99 -8.51 30.34 -21.63
CA GLN A 99 -9.09 29.28 -20.79
C GLN A 99 -8.53 27.91 -21.15
N ILE A 100 -8.39 27.60 -22.45
CA ILE A 100 -7.78 26.36 -22.93
C ILE A 100 -6.33 26.23 -22.45
N GLU A 101 -5.55 27.31 -22.50
CA GLU A 101 -4.18 27.31 -22.00
C GLU A 101 -4.09 27.04 -20.47
N ILE A 102 -4.98 27.65 -19.69
CA ILE A 102 -5.10 27.41 -18.24
C ILE A 102 -5.45 25.94 -17.98
N PHE A 103 -6.42 25.38 -18.70
CA PHE A 103 -6.77 23.97 -18.54
C PHE A 103 -5.63 23.04 -18.94
N LYS A 104 -4.89 23.36 -20.01
CA LYS A 104 -3.73 22.59 -20.45
C LYS A 104 -2.61 22.56 -19.42
N THR A 105 -2.30 23.72 -18.81
CA THR A 105 -1.28 23.79 -17.75
C THR A 105 -1.73 23.06 -16.48
N ARG A 106 -3.01 23.19 -16.09
CA ARG A 106 -3.58 22.43 -14.98
C ARG A 106 -3.52 20.92 -15.21
N ALA A 107 -3.93 20.44 -16.38
CA ALA A 107 -3.91 19.03 -16.71
C ALA A 107 -2.49 18.43 -16.61
N LYS A 108 -1.47 19.15 -17.09
CA LYS A 108 -0.06 18.72 -16.96
C LYS A 108 0.40 18.63 -15.50
N ASN A 109 -0.02 19.59 -14.67
CA ASN A 109 0.32 19.58 -13.24
C ASN A 109 -0.37 18.43 -12.52
N ASP A 110 -1.64 18.18 -12.83
CA ASP A 110 -2.42 17.06 -12.28
C ASP A 110 -1.83 15.71 -12.71
N GLU A 111 -1.40 15.58 -13.97
CA GLU A 111 -0.71 14.39 -14.49
C GLU A 111 0.59 14.11 -13.72
N LYS A 112 1.43 15.14 -13.51
CA LYS A 112 2.66 15.03 -12.71
C LYS A 112 2.38 14.63 -11.25
N TYR A 113 1.31 15.16 -10.66
CA TYR A 113 0.89 14.82 -9.31
C TYR A 113 0.45 13.36 -9.21
N ILE A 114 -0.37 12.90 -10.16
CA ILE A 114 -0.80 11.49 -10.26
C ILE A 114 0.41 10.58 -10.44
N GLU A 115 1.34 10.91 -11.33
CA GLU A 115 2.55 10.12 -11.56
C GLU A 115 3.38 9.97 -10.27
N ASN A 116 3.49 11.04 -9.47
CA ASN A 116 4.19 10.98 -8.19
C ASN A 116 3.49 10.04 -7.20
N LEU A 117 2.15 10.12 -7.09
CA LEU A 117 1.37 9.24 -6.22
C LEU A 117 1.50 7.77 -6.65
N THR A 118 1.45 7.49 -7.96
CA THR A 118 1.65 6.14 -8.50
C THR A 118 3.02 5.59 -8.11
N LYS A 119 4.09 6.39 -8.26
CA LYS A 119 5.45 6.00 -7.83
C LYS A 119 5.54 5.67 -6.34
N GLN A 120 4.87 6.46 -5.49
CA GLN A 120 4.82 6.18 -4.05
C GLN A 120 4.07 4.89 -3.74
N LEU A 121 2.95 4.64 -4.42
CA LEU A 121 2.15 3.43 -4.27
C LEU A 121 2.95 2.19 -4.69
N ASP A 122 3.63 2.25 -5.83
CA ASP A 122 4.48 1.16 -6.32
C ASP A 122 5.62 0.84 -5.33
N GLN A 123 6.24 1.87 -4.76
CA GLN A 123 7.27 1.70 -3.73
C GLN A 123 6.70 1.03 -2.46
N GLN A 124 5.53 1.46 -1.99
CA GLN A 124 4.87 0.83 -0.84
C GLN A 124 4.52 -0.63 -1.13
N ASN A 125 4.00 -0.92 -2.32
CA ASN A 125 3.65 -2.27 -2.72
C ASN A 125 4.89 -3.19 -2.79
N ASN A 126 6.01 -2.69 -3.30
CA ASN A 126 7.28 -3.41 -3.30
C ASN A 126 7.81 -3.69 -1.88
N ASN A 127 7.65 -2.74 -0.96
CA ASN A 127 8.02 -2.94 0.45
C ASN A 127 7.16 -4.03 1.10
N VAL A 128 5.83 -4.00 0.88
CA VAL A 128 4.90 -5.03 1.38
C VAL A 128 5.27 -6.40 0.82
N ASN A 129 5.55 -6.50 -0.48
CA ASN A 129 5.97 -7.77 -1.09
C ASN A 129 7.29 -8.30 -0.50
N THR A 130 8.24 -7.42 -0.22
CA THR A 130 9.51 -7.79 0.41
C THR A 130 9.29 -8.30 1.84
N LEU A 131 8.47 -7.60 2.63
CA LEU A 131 8.10 -8.02 3.98
C LEU A 131 7.35 -9.35 3.99
N ASN A 132 6.44 -9.57 3.05
CA ASN A 132 5.70 -10.83 2.93
C ASN A 132 6.63 -12.01 2.63
N LYS A 133 7.61 -11.85 1.72
CA LYS A 133 8.62 -12.89 1.44
C LYS A 133 9.48 -13.19 2.67
N LEU A 134 9.87 -12.16 3.41
CA LEU A 134 10.64 -12.36 4.64
C LEU A 134 9.82 -13.12 5.70
N LEU A 135 8.55 -12.77 5.86
CA LEU A 135 7.64 -13.45 6.78
C LEU A 135 7.44 -14.90 6.38
N GLU A 136 7.20 -15.18 5.10
CA GLU A 136 7.08 -16.54 4.56
C GLU A 136 8.34 -17.36 4.85
N ASN A 137 9.53 -16.81 4.58
CA ASN A 137 10.79 -17.47 4.89
C ASN A 137 10.95 -17.78 6.38
N GLN A 138 10.58 -16.85 7.28
CA GLN A 138 10.63 -17.08 8.73
C GLN A 138 9.66 -18.18 9.18
N GLN A 139 8.47 -18.25 8.58
CA GLN A 139 7.50 -19.31 8.84
C GLN A 139 8.02 -20.67 8.40
N ILE A 140 8.59 -20.77 7.19
CA ILE A 140 9.19 -22.00 6.67
C ILE A 140 10.32 -22.48 7.61
N LEU A 141 11.25 -21.59 7.96
CA LEU A 141 12.37 -21.92 8.85
C LEU A 141 11.90 -22.38 10.23
N SER A 142 10.86 -21.77 10.77
CA SER A 142 10.29 -22.15 12.06
C SER A 142 9.64 -23.53 12.00
N LEU A 143 8.91 -23.84 10.94
CA LEU A 143 8.32 -25.17 10.72
C LEU A 143 9.39 -26.25 10.55
N GLU A 144 10.45 -25.98 9.77
CA GLU A 144 11.57 -26.90 9.58
C GLU A 144 12.36 -27.12 10.87
N SER A 145 12.64 -26.06 11.62
CA SER A 145 13.29 -26.14 12.93
C SER A 145 12.48 -26.97 13.91
N ASN A 146 11.16 -26.71 14.02
CA ASN A 146 10.28 -27.47 14.90
C ASN A 146 10.24 -28.96 14.53
N LYS A 147 10.21 -29.30 13.23
CA LYS A 147 10.31 -30.70 12.77
C LYS A 147 11.63 -31.34 13.19
N LYS A 148 12.74 -30.60 13.11
CA LYS A 148 14.06 -31.09 13.53
C LYS A 148 14.13 -31.28 15.04
N ILE A 149 13.56 -30.36 15.82
CA ILE A 149 13.46 -30.46 17.28
C ILE A 149 12.68 -31.72 17.67
N GLN A 150 11.49 -31.95 17.09
CA GLN A 150 10.69 -33.15 17.37
C GLN A 150 11.46 -34.45 17.10
N LYS A 151 12.26 -34.50 16.03
CA LYS A 151 13.10 -35.66 15.71
C LYS A 151 14.19 -35.88 16.76
N LEU A 152 14.87 -34.81 17.18
CA LEU A 152 15.92 -34.88 18.20
C LEU A 152 15.35 -35.23 19.58
N GLU A 153 14.19 -34.70 19.94
CA GLU A 153 13.49 -35.04 21.18
C GLU A 153 13.10 -36.52 21.21
N SER A 154 12.60 -37.05 20.08
CA SER A 154 12.26 -38.47 19.96
C SER A 154 13.50 -39.36 20.12
N GLN A 155 14.63 -38.98 19.50
CA GLN A 155 15.90 -39.69 19.64
C GLN A 155 16.44 -39.64 21.07
N LEU A 156 16.38 -38.47 21.72
CA LEU A 156 16.83 -38.30 23.10
C LEU A 156 15.98 -39.13 24.06
N GLU A 157 14.67 -39.19 23.84
CA GLU A 157 13.77 -40.02 24.64
C GLU A 157 14.08 -41.51 24.45
N GLU A 158 14.32 -41.97 23.21
CA GLU A 158 14.75 -43.34 22.93
C GLU A 158 16.07 -43.68 23.65
N GLU A 159 17.08 -42.81 23.60
CA GLU A 159 18.35 -43.00 24.32
C GLU A 159 18.15 -43.07 25.84
N ARG A 160 17.26 -42.24 26.40
CA ARG A 160 16.93 -42.28 27.84
C ARG A 160 16.27 -43.60 28.22
N GLN A 161 15.32 -44.08 27.42
CA GLN A 161 14.63 -45.35 27.65
C GLN A 161 15.62 -46.54 27.57
N LEU A 162 16.51 -46.54 26.58
CA LEU A 162 17.55 -47.56 26.45
C LEU A 162 18.52 -47.55 27.64
N ASN A 163 19.05 -46.38 28.03
CA ASN A 163 19.96 -46.27 29.16
C ASN A 163 19.30 -46.68 30.49
N SER A 164 18.03 -46.34 30.70
CA SER A 164 17.26 -46.81 31.87
C SER A 164 17.13 -48.34 31.92
N SER A 165 16.92 -48.99 30.76
CA SER A 165 16.90 -50.46 30.62
C SER A 165 18.26 -51.10 30.93
N PHE A 166 19.36 -50.50 30.46
CA PHE A 166 20.71 -50.97 30.79
C PHE A 166 21.01 -50.89 32.29
N ASP A 167 20.60 -49.81 32.97
CA ASP A 167 20.80 -49.67 34.41
C ASP A 167 19.95 -50.65 35.23
N THR A 168 18.72 -50.97 34.81
CA THR A 168 17.92 -52.01 35.47
C THR A 168 18.55 -53.40 35.32
N THR A 169 19.07 -53.75 34.14
CA THR A 169 19.76 -55.04 33.95
C THR A 169 21.09 -55.12 34.70
N ARG A 170 21.81 -54.00 34.85
CA ARG A 170 23.04 -53.90 35.66
C ARG A 170 22.74 -54.07 37.15
N ASN A 171 21.70 -53.42 37.65
CA ASN A 171 21.25 -53.54 39.04
C ASN A 171 20.75 -54.97 39.34
N ASN A 172 20.05 -55.62 38.41
CA ASN A 172 19.66 -57.02 38.56
C ASN A 172 20.87 -57.97 38.56
N ARG A 173 21.88 -57.76 37.70
CA ARG A 173 23.11 -58.56 37.74
C ARG A 173 23.93 -58.35 39.01
N GLN A 174 24.01 -57.13 39.54
CA GLN A 174 24.67 -56.87 40.81
C GLN A 174 23.92 -57.48 42.00
N ASN A 175 22.58 -57.47 41.97
CA ASN A 175 21.75 -58.14 42.97
C ASN A 175 21.95 -59.68 42.96
N ILE A 176 21.98 -60.29 41.77
CA ILE A 176 22.28 -61.73 41.64
C ILE A 176 23.70 -62.05 42.14
N ASN A 177 24.70 -61.23 41.81
CA ASN A 177 26.08 -61.44 42.25
C ASN A 177 26.26 -61.25 43.78
N SER A 178 25.46 -60.36 44.41
CA SER A 178 25.40 -60.22 45.87
C SER A 178 24.67 -61.37 46.57
N GLN A 179 23.68 -61.99 45.92
CA GLN A 179 23.01 -63.19 46.42
C GLN A 179 23.87 -64.46 46.22
N GLU A 180 24.60 -64.58 45.10
CA GLU A 180 25.54 -65.69 44.88
C GLU A 180 26.69 -65.69 45.91
N ALA A 181 27.17 -64.52 46.36
CA ALA A 181 28.19 -64.42 47.42
C ALA A 181 27.72 -64.95 48.79
N THR A 182 26.40 -65.06 49.03
CA THR A 182 25.83 -65.67 50.25
C THR A 182 25.55 -67.16 50.12
N PHE A 183 25.66 -67.75 48.93
CA PHE A 183 25.39 -69.18 48.69
C PHE A 183 26.66 -70.03 48.49
N THR A 184 27.86 -69.46 48.57
CA THR A 184 29.13 -70.18 48.35
C THR A 184 29.89 -70.61 49.63
N GLU A 185 29.26 -70.60 50.81
CA GLU A 185 29.91 -71.10 52.04
C GLU A 185 29.48 -72.52 52.48
N GLU A 186 28.45 -73.10 51.86
CA GLU A 186 28.10 -74.51 52.08
C GLU A 186 27.64 -75.12 50.76
N PHE A 187 28.47 -75.95 50.13
CA PHE A 187 28.05 -77.27 49.60
C PHE A 187 29.31 -78.07 49.23
N GLN A 188 29.60 -79.08 50.04
CA GLN A 188 30.54 -80.13 49.70
C GLN A 188 30.00 -80.96 48.53
N ASN A 189 30.81 -81.05 47.47
CA ASN A 189 31.11 -82.23 46.63
C ASN A 189 30.00 -83.29 46.44
N ILE A 190 29.46 -83.43 45.22
CA ILE A 190 29.32 -84.72 44.50
C ILE A 190 29.38 -84.48 42.96
N ASN A 191 30.41 -85.04 42.36
CA ASN A 191 30.55 -85.65 41.01
C ASN A 191 29.30 -85.77 40.10
N GLN A 192 29.34 -85.23 38.86
CA GLN A 192 29.21 -85.98 37.57
C GLN A 192 28.86 -85.13 36.33
N GLN A 193 29.69 -85.35 35.31
CA GLN A 193 29.44 -85.37 33.85
C GLN A 193 29.19 -84.07 33.05
N GLN A 194 30.18 -83.82 32.19
CA GLN A 194 30.18 -82.93 31.03
C GLN A 194 29.16 -83.38 29.96
N LYS A 195 28.46 -82.41 29.35
CA LYS A 195 28.14 -82.46 27.91
C LYS A 195 28.34 -81.09 27.28
N LYS A 196 29.21 -81.07 26.27
CA LYS A 196 29.47 -79.99 25.31
C LYS A 196 28.24 -79.71 24.44
N SER A 197 27.95 -78.44 24.21
CA SER A 197 27.37 -77.96 22.94
C SER A 197 27.74 -76.49 22.73
N GLN A 198 28.34 -76.20 21.58
CA GLN A 198 28.90 -74.90 21.17
C GLN A 198 27.82 -73.88 20.78
N PRO A 199 28.14 -72.56 20.76
CA PRO A 199 27.32 -71.56 20.10
C PRO A 199 27.67 -71.44 18.60
N THR A 200 26.65 -71.38 17.75
CA THR A 200 26.76 -71.08 16.33
C THR A 200 26.82 -69.56 16.14
N GLU A 201 27.95 -69.07 15.62
CA GLU A 201 28.09 -67.76 14.97
C GLU A 201 27.15 -67.70 13.77
N ASN A 202 26.41 -66.60 13.58
CA ASN A 202 25.92 -66.21 12.26
C ASN A 202 25.76 -64.68 12.17
N GLU A 203 26.76 -64.10 11.49
CA GLU A 203 26.62 -63.15 10.37
C GLU A 203 25.95 -61.79 10.61
N ILE A 204 26.85 -60.88 10.97
CA ILE A 204 26.93 -59.49 10.51
C ILE A 204 26.61 -59.40 9.01
N ASN A 205 25.64 -58.55 8.63
CA ASN A 205 25.50 -58.05 7.26
C ASN A 205 25.53 -56.52 7.28
N HIS A 206 26.73 -55.96 7.13
CA HIS A 206 26.94 -54.60 6.67
C HIS A 206 26.94 -54.60 5.14
N LYS A 207 26.15 -53.72 4.54
CA LYS A 207 26.23 -53.42 3.11
C LYS A 207 26.74 -51.99 2.95
N ASP A 208 27.96 -51.90 2.44
CA ASP A 208 28.71 -50.69 2.12
C ASP A 208 28.16 -49.97 0.87
N VAL A 209 28.24 -48.63 0.97
CA VAL A 209 28.78 -47.65 0.00
C VAL A 209 28.32 -47.66 -1.47
N SER A 210 27.90 -46.47 -1.92
CA SER A 210 28.27 -45.94 -3.24
C SER A 210 28.45 -44.42 -3.17
N GLU A 211 29.68 -43.98 -3.45
CA GLU A 211 30.15 -42.59 -3.58
C GLU A 211 29.86 -41.97 -4.96
N GLU A 212 29.94 -40.63 -4.97
CA GLU A 212 30.22 -39.69 -6.09
C GLU A 212 29.18 -39.47 -7.21
N LYS A 213 28.77 -38.21 -7.41
CA LYS A 213 29.49 -37.26 -8.29
C LYS A 213 29.15 -35.80 -7.99
N LYS A 214 30.21 -34.97 -7.90
CA LYS A 214 30.19 -33.51 -8.03
C LYS A 214 30.03 -33.12 -9.50
N ASN A 215 29.36 -32.01 -9.77
CA ASN A 215 29.58 -31.21 -10.98
C ASN A 215 29.74 -29.74 -10.56
N ASP A 216 30.95 -29.24 -10.78
CA ASP A 216 31.36 -27.84 -10.80
C ASP A 216 31.45 -27.43 -12.28
N SER A 217 30.93 -26.26 -12.63
CA SER A 217 31.34 -25.54 -13.82
C SER A 217 31.07 -24.04 -13.65
N THR A 218 32.15 -23.32 -13.35
CA THR A 218 32.31 -21.88 -13.47
C THR A 218 32.47 -21.45 -14.94
N LYS A 219 31.92 -20.28 -15.29
CA LYS A 219 32.53 -19.15 -16.05
C LYS A 219 31.45 -18.30 -16.73
N ASP A 220 31.40 -17.01 -16.40
CA ASP A 220 31.86 -15.97 -17.32
C ASP A 220 31.89 -14.58 -16.66
N ASP A 221 33.07 -13.99 -16.70
CA ASP A 221 33.43 -12.63 -16.31
C ASP A 221 32.82 -11.59 -17.27
N LYS A 222 32.48 -10.40 -16.75
CA LYS A 222 32.88 -9.13 -17.40
C LYS A 222 32.71 -7.89 -16.52
N ALA A 223 33.87 -7.33 -16.20
CA ALA A 223 34.27 -5.91 -16.20
C ALA A 223 33.58 -4.94 -15.23
N SER A 224 34.32 -4.68 -14.15
CA SER A 224 34.34 -3.46 -13.35
C SER A 224 34.80 -2.26 -14.19
N GLU A 225 34.01 -1.18 -14.20
CA GLU A 225 34.49 0.17 -14.52
C GLU A 225 34.83 0.92 -13.23
N GLU A 226 36.06 1.40 -13.23
CA GLU A 226 36.77 2.22 -12.27
C GLU A 226 36.16 3.63 -12.25
N ILE A 227 35.77 4.13 -11.07
CA ILE A 227 35.59 5.58 -10.85
C ILE A 227 36.33 5.95 -9.58
N GLU A 228 37.36 6.75 -9.80
CA GLU A 228 38.30 7.36 -8.86
C GLU A 228 37.58 7.98 -7.65
N SER A 229 37.93 7.55 -6.44
CA SER A 229 37.54 8.26 -5.22
C SER A 229 38.52 9.39 -4.95
N GLU A 230 38.26 10.54 -5.55
CA GLU A 230 38.91 11.81 -5.24
C GLU A 230 38.65 12.16 -3.76
N THR A 231 39.71 12.21 -2.96
CA THR A 231 39.66 12.59 -1.55
C THR A 231 39.36 14.08 -1.43
N VAL A 232 38.09 14.43 -1.29
CA VAL A 232 37.67 15.78 -0.91
C VAL A 232 37.40 15.81 0.59
N ASP A 233 38.34 16.43 1.30
CA ASP A 233 38.22 16.90 2.67
C ASP A 233 36.90 17.66 2.87
N ARG A 234 35.98 17.04 3.64
CA ARG A 234 34.72 17.66 4.02
C ARG A 234 34.47 17.35 5.48
N GLY A 235 34.71 18.37 6.31
CA GLY A 235 34.73 18.31 7.76
C GLY A 235 33.53 17.65 8.43
N GLU A 236 33.78 17.23 9.67
CA GLU A 236 32.86 16.61 10.63
C GLU A 236 31.39 17.03 10.43
N GLN A 237 30.62 16.17 9.76
CA GLN A 237 29.17 16.20 9.85
C GLN A 237 28.72 15.10 10.80
N THR A 238 28.06 15.52 11.88
CA THR A 238 27.39 14.61 12.81
C THR A 238 26.40 13.72 12.05
N PRO A 239 26.30 12.42 12.40
CA PRO A 239 25.48 11.48 11.64
C PRO A 239 24.01 11.90 11.71
N LYS A 240 23.42 12.17 10.55
CA LYS A 240 22.00 12.53 10.45
C LYS A 240 21.17 11.34 10.94
N LYS A 241 20.49 11.53 12.08
CA LYS A 241 19.58 10.55 12.67
C LYS A 241 18.56 10.08 11.62
N GLY A 242 18.48 8.77 11.43
CA GLY A 242 17.61 8.12 10.47
C GLY A 242 16.13 8.35 10.78
N PHE A 243 15.27 8.07 9.81
CA PHE A 243 13.82 8.19 9.90
C PHE A 243 13.25 7.51 11.15
N TRP A 244 13.77 6.34 11.51
CA TRP A 244 13.36 5.55 12.68
C TRP A 244 13.75 6.19 14.01
N SER A 245 14.91 6.85 14.08
CA SER A 245 15.37 7.57 15.28
C SER A 245 14.48 8.77 15.62
N ARG A 246 13.75 9.32 14.63
CA ARG A 246 12.77 10.40 14.83
C ARG A 246 11.43 9.92 15.33
N LEU A 247 11.04 8.69 14.99
CA LEU A 247 9.75 8.12 15.36
C LEU A 247 9.76 7.48 16.76
N PHE A 248 10.87 6.85 17.14
CA PHE A 248 10.95 6.09 18.39
C PHE A 248 11.89 6.69 19.44
N GLY A 249 12.55 7.82 19.13
CA GLY A 249 13.54 8.42 20.02
C GLY A 249 14.76 7.51 20.19
N ASN A 250 15.80 8.03 20.86
CA ASN A 250 16.88 7.19 21.40
C ASN A 250 16.47 6.73 22.80
#